data_AF-A0A532E440-F1
#
_entry.id   AF-A0A532E440-F1
#
_cell.length_a   1.000
_cell.length_b   1.000
_cell.length_c   1.000
_cell.angle_alpha   90.00
_cell.angle_beta   90.00
_cell.angle_gamma   90.00
#
_symmetry.space_group_name_H-M   'P 1'
#
loop_
_entity.id
_entity.type
_entity.pdbx_description
1 polymer ?
#
loop_
_entity_poly.entity_id
_entity_poly.type
_entity_poly.pdbx_seq_one_letter_code
_entity_poly.pdbx_strand_id
1 'polypeptide(L)'
;MAVRILTLTRPSVMSIAERATANLWTLALLLPLAIGAVSCGDVSNAPAPAPGPGALTITTSSLPDGTVNQPYAWTLGGSGGTTPYNWSVTPALPANLQLDTATGAITGTPVAQSSTTYTFSLRDSSVPNQTIQKPLLLTINSAPVPPTITTTSLPSGTINQIYPPNTTLQATGGVPPYTWSVSPALPTWLQLDAATGTLSGTPTATATITRTYTVRDSTLPTNRTTSRSITIRVRN
;
A
#
# COMPACT_ATOMS: atom_id res chain seq x y z
N MET A 1 21.91 -5.50 -70.81
CA MET A 1 21.82 -6.51 -71.90
C MET A 1 21.83 -7.88 -71.23
N ALA A 2 20.73 -8.63 -71.36
CA ALA A 2 20.45 -9.95 -70.74
C ALA A 2 21.39 -11.06 -71.28
N VAL A 3 21.53 -12.26 -70.68
CA VAL A 3 20.62 -13.45 -70.69
C VAL A 3 21.26 -14.52 -69.75
N ARG A 4 20.59 -15.04 -68.68
CA ARG A 4 19.90 -16.38 -68.48
C ARG A 4 20.74 -17.65 -68.85
N ILE A 5 20.69 -18.86 -68.23
CA ILE A 5 20.04 -19.53 -67.05
C ILE A 5 20.58 -20.99 -66.91
N LEU A 6 20.65 -21.51 -65.66
CA LEU A 6 20.50 -22.89 -65.06
C LEU A 6 20.97 -24.19 -65.78
N THR A 7 21.31 -25.35 -65.17
CA THR A 7 21.34 -25.96 -63.80
C THR A 7 22.04 -27.32 -63.92
N LEU A 8 22.57 -27.91 -62.83
CA LEU A 8 22.67 -29.38 -62.68
C LEU A 8 22.56 -29.82 -61.21
N THR A 9 21.71 -30.83 -61.01
CA THR A 9 21.22 -31.52 -59.80
C THR A 9 22.18 -32.56 -59.20
N ARG A 10 22.08 -32.83 -57.87
CA ARG A 10 22.19 -34.18 -57.25
C ARG A 10 21.76 -34.17 -55.76
N PRO A 11 21.39 -35.32 -55.15
CA PRO A 11 20.22 -35.43 -54.30
C PRO A 11 20.50 -35.89 -52.84
N SER A 12 19.48 -35.70 -52.01
CA SER A 12 19.29 -36.24 -50.66
C SER A 12 19.06 -37.75 -50.66
N VAL A 13 19.53 -38.48 -49.62
CA VAL A 13 18.92 -39.77 -49.26
C VAL A 13 18.90 -39.96 -47.73
N MET A 14 17.70 -40.32 -47.27
CA MET A 14 17.20 -40.65 -45.94
C MET A 14 17.30 -42.18 -45.75
N SER A 15 17.73 -42.69 -44.60
CA SER A 15 17.88 -44.13 -44.35
C SER A 15 16.69 -44.69 -43.55
N ILE A 16 16.06 -45.74 -44.09
CA ILE A 16 14.96 -46.53 -43.51
C ILE A 16 15.24 -48.02 -43.79
N ALA A 17 14.72 -48.87 -42.88
CA ALA A 17 14.38 -50.30 -43.04
C ALA A 17 15.51 -51.34 -43.05
N GLU A 18 15.29 -52.61 -42.73
CA GLU A 18 14.43 -53.40 -41.83
C GLU A 18 14.89 -54.86 -42.08
N ARG A 19 14.69 -55.76 -41.11
CA ARG A 19 14.61 -57.24 -41.23
C ARG A 19 15.87 -58.06 -41.61
N ALA A 20 16.20 -59.00 -40.73
CA ALA A 20 16.75 -60.30 -41.12
C ALA A 20 15.99 -61.42 -40.39
N THR A 21 15.43 -62.32 -41.18
CA THR A 21 14.69 -63.54 -40.81
C THR A 21 15.63 -64.71 -40.49
N ALA A 22 15.05 -65.68 -39.78
CA ALA A 22 15.64 -66.84 -39.09
C ALA A 22 16.18 -68.00 -39.95
N ASN A 23 16.82 -68.97 -39.24
CA ASN A 23 16.96 -70.43 -39.46
C ASN A 23 18.44 -70.93 -39.55
N LEU A 24 18.92 -72.04 -38.94
CA LEU A 24 18.35 -73.10 -38.08
C LEU A 24 19.47 -74.15 -37.68
N TRP A 25 19.33 -74.80 -36.51
CA TRP A 25 19.96 -76.03 -35.95
C TRP A 25 21.45 -76.10 -35.52
N THR A 26 21.68 -76.26 -34.21
CA THR A 26 22.39 -77.44 -33.67
C THR A 26 22.03 -77.66 -32.20
N LEU A 27 21.66 -78.91 -31.89
CA LEU A 27 21.17 -79.40 -30.60
C LEU A 27 22.38 -79.81 -29.74
N ALA A 28 22.56 -79.23 -28.56
CA ALA A 28 23.50 -79.72 -27.55
C ALA A 28 22.83 -79.73 -26.17
N LEU A 29 22.61 -80.94 -25.67
CA LEU A 29 22.07 -81.27 -24.36
C LEU A 29 23.19 -81.09 -23.32
N LEU A 30 23.04 -80.16 -22.37
CA LEU A 30 23.91 -80.03 -21.20
C LEU A 30 23.08 -79.55 -20.00
N LEU A 31 23.32 -80.20 -18.86
CA LEU A 31 22.55 -80.18 -17.62
C LEU A 31 22.15 -78.76 -17.13
N PRO A 32 20.99 -78.59 -16.46
CA PRO A 32 20.71 -77.36 -15.75
C PRO A 32 21.57 -77.33 -14.47
N LEU A 33 22.65 -76.54 -14.49
CA LEU A 33 23.18 -75.96 -13.27
C LEU A 33 22.18 -74.87 -12.87
N ALA A 34 21.33 -75.12 -11.88
CA ALA A 34 20.48 -74.12 -11.29
C ALA A 34 21.37 -73.08 -10.59
N ILE A 35 21.81 -72.06 -11.34
CA ILE A 35 22.29 -70.82 -10.78
C ILE A 35 21.04 -70.13 -10.23
N GLY A 36 20.85 -70.23 -8.92
CA GLY A 36 19.90 -69.36 -8.23
C GLY A 36 20.27 -67.93 -8.57
N ALA A 37 19.44 -67.27 -9.37
CA ALA A 37 19.50 -65.83 -9.51
C ALA A 37 19.26 -65.28 -8.10
N VAL A 38 20.34 -64.84 -7.45
CA VAL A 38 20.21 -63.88 -6.36
C VAL A 38 19.63 -62.65 -7.04
N SER A 39 18.30 -62.52 -6.96
CA SER A 39 17.67 -61.23 -7.06
C SER A 39 18.41 -60.36 -6.06
N CYS A 40 19.21 -59.41 -6.54
CA CYS A 40 19.55 -58.25 -5.75
C CYS A 40 18.20 -57.58 -5.47
N GLY A 41 17.60 -57.94 -4.34
CA GLY A 41 16.48 -57.22 -3.80
C GLY A 41 17.01 -55.85 -3.46
N ASP A 42 16.90 -54.92 -4.40
CA ASP A 42 16.97 -53.51 -4.08
C ASP A 42 15.71 -53.19 -3.27
N VAL A 43 15.73 -53.57 -1.99
CA VAL A 43 14.98 -52.88 -0.94
C VAL A 43 15.60 -51.51 -0.77
N SER A 44 15.52 -50.70 -1.82
CA SER A 44 15.52 -49.25 -1.67
C SER A 44 14.20 -48.92 -0.96
N ASN A 45 14.18 -49.14 0.34
CA ASN A 45 13.18 -48.64 1.26
C ASN A 45 13.34 -47.12 1.43
N ALA A 46 13.77 -46.44 0.36
CA ALA A 46 13.89 -45.01 0.28
C ALA A 46 12.50 -44.45 0.62
N PRO A 47 12.39 -43.64 1.67
CA PRO A 47 11.14 -42.98 1.99
C PRO A 47 10.61 -42.32 0.71
N ALA A 48 9.32 -42.49 0.43
CA ALA A 48 8.67 -41.73 -0.63
C ALA A 48 9.08 -40.26 -0.45
N PRO A 49 9.48 -39.54 -1.52
CA PRO A 49 9.86 -38.15 -1.40
C PRO A 49 8.75 -37.40 -0.66
N ALA A 50 9.13 -36.65 0.37
CA ALA A 50 8.17 -35.90 1.18
C ALA A 50 7.25 -35.09 0.25
N PRO A 51 5.94 -34.95 0.56
CA PRO A 51 5.04 -34.11 -0.21
C PRO A 51 5.72 -32.77 -0.45
N GLY A 52 5.88 -32.40 -1.73
CA GLY A 52 6.57 -31.17 -2.09
C GLY A 52 5.92 -29.97 -1.38
N PRO A 53 6.69 -28.90 -1.13
CA PRO A 53 6.13 -27.67 -0.55
C PRO A 53 4.91 -27.22 -1.38
N GLY A 54 3.81 -26.89 -0.71
CA GLY A 54 2.58 -26.45 -1.38
C GLY A 54 2.80 -25.27 -2.32
N ALA A 55 1.83 -24.96 -3.19
CA ALA A 55 1.97 -23.87 -4.16
C ALA A 55 2.23 -22.52 -3.48
N LEU A 56 3.27 -21.80 -3.93
CA LEU A 56 3.63 -20.48 -3.42
C LEU A 56 2.56 -19.43 -3.77
N THR A 57 2.14 -18.61 -2.81
CA THR A 57 1.10 -17.59 -2.99
C THR A 57 1.36 -16.33 -2.17
N ILE A 58 0.90 -15.18 -2.68
CA ILE A 58 0.86 -13.90 -1.95
C ILE A 58 -0.57 -13.68 -1.45
N THR A 59 -0.74 -13.73 -0.13
CA THR A 59 -2.04 -13.65 0.54
C THR A 59 -2.55 -12.21 0.67
N THR A 60 -1.68 -11.21 0.68
CA THR A 60 -2.08 -9.78 0.73
C THR A 60 -2.93 -9.40 -0.48
N SER A 61 -4.17 -8.95 -0.25
CA SER A 61 -5.09 -8.52 -1.32
C SER A 61 -5.00 -7.03 -1.63
N SER A 62 -4.67 -6.21 -0.64
CA SER A 62 -4.58 -4.75 -0.75
C SER A 62 -3.57 -4.20 0.26
N LEU A 63 -3.06 -3.00 -0.01
CA LEU A 63 -2.24 -2.24 0.92
C LEU A 63 -3.10 -1.13 1.54
N PRO A 64 -2.93 -0.82 2.83
CA PRO A 64 -3.50 0.38 3.41
C PRO A 64 -2.97 1.64 2.72
N ASP A 65 -3.78 2.69 2.72
CA ASP A 65 -3.32 4.00 2.28
C ASP A 65 -2.28 4.59 3.25
N GLY A 66 -1.22 5.16 2.69
CA GLY A 66 -0.27 6.01 3.41
C GLY A 66 -0.68 7.48 3.40
N THR A 67 -0.02 8.29 4.22
CA THR A 67 -0.20 9.74 4.24
C THR A 67 1.18 10.40 4.25
N VAL A 68 1.35 11.48 3.48
CA VAL A 68 2.60 12.25 3.45
C VAL A 68 2.99 12.68 4.87
N ASN A 69 4.28 12.52 5.22
CA ASN A 69 4.87 12.84 6.53
C ASN A 69 4.32 12.02 7.72
N GLN A 70 3.65 10.90 7.47
CA GLN A 70 3.24 9.95 8.51
C GLN A 70 4.00 8.62 8.36
N PRO A 71 4.36 7.94 9.46
CA PRO A 71 5.02 6.64 9.37
C PRO A 71 4.08 5.63 8.71
N TYR A 72 4.60 4.91 7.72
CA TYR A 72 3.93 3.80 7.07
C TYR A 72 4.66 2.51 7.45
N ALA A 73 3.89 1.50 7.88
CA ALA A 73 4.40 0.18 8.21
C ALA A 73 3.35 -0.87 7.84
N TRP A 74 3.66 -1.74 6.90
CA TRP A 74 2.80 -2.85 6.50
C TRP A 74 3.63 -4.05 6.06
N THR A 75 3.21 -5.27 6.40
CA THR A 75 3.93 -6.49 6.03
C THR A 75 3.14 -7.30 5.03
N LEU A 76 3.78 -7.68 3.93
CA LEU A 76 3.20 -8.56 2.93
C LEU A 76 3.08 -9.99 3.46
N GLY A 77 1.98 -10.66 3.16
CA GLY A 77 1.72 -12.05 3.51
C GLY A 77 2.04 -12.97 2.34
N GLY A 78 2.84 -14.01 2.61
CA GLY A 78 3.13 -15.11 1.70
C GLY A 78 2.88 -16.45 2.37
N SER A 79 2.49 -17.47 1.60
CA SER A 79 2.33 -18.85 2.09
C SER A 79 2.65 -19.88 1.00
N GLY A 80 2.79 -21.15 1.39
CA GLY A 80 3.27 -22.22 0.52
C GLY A 80 4.79 -22.16 0.30
N GLY A 81 5.31 -22.92 -0.66
CA GLY A 81 6.74 -22.97 -0.96
C GLY A 81 7.62 -23.43 0.22
N THR A 82 8.94 -23.29 0.04
CA THR A 82 9.94 -23.56 1.09
C THR A 82 10.55 -22.25 1.59
N THR A 83 10.52 -22.02 2.90
CA THR A 83 11.20 -20.87 3.53
C THR A 83 12.72 -21.08 3.57
N PRO A 84 13.54 -20.02 3.49
CA PRO A 84 13.19 -18.61 3.54
C PRO A 84 12.57 -18.04 2.26
N TYR A 85 11.78 -16.98 2.43
CA TYR A 85 11.22 -16.20 1.32
C TYR A 85 12.14 -15.03 0.95
N ASN A 86 12.06 -14.61 -0.31
CA ASN A 86 12.72 -13.42 -0.82
C ASN A 86 11.72 -12.56 -1.60
N TRP A 87 11.50 -11.34 -1.11
CA TRP A 87 10.58 -10.36 -1.66
C TRP A 87 11.31 -9.35 -2.53
N SER A 88 10.65 -8.90 -3.60
CA SER A 88 11.08 -7.77 -4.41
C SER A 88 9.89 -6.98 -4.95
N VAL A 89 10.13 -5.75 -5.42
CA VAL A 89 9.08 -4.85 -5.91
C VAL A 89 9.53 -4.10 -7.16
N THR A 90 8.61 -3.85 -8.09
CA THR A 90 8.85 -3.05 -9.29
C THR A 90 7.59 -2.22 -9.64
N PRO A 91 7.73 -0.92 -9.98
CA PRO A 91 8.94 -0.11 -9.94
C PRO A 91 9.46 0.13 -8.51
N ALA A 92 10.56 0.86 -8.35
CA ALA A 92 11.07 1.23 -7.03
C ALA A 92 9.99 2.00 -6.23
N LEU A 93 9.88 1.70 -4.94
CA LEU A 93 8.95 2.38 -4.03
C LEU A 93 9.23 3.89 -3.98
N PRO A 94 8.24 4.72 -3.59
CA PRO A 94 8.43 6.15 -3.43
C PRO A 94 9.58 6.47 -2.47
N ALA A 95 10.15 7.67 -2.59
CA ALA A 95 11.22 8.12 -1.72
C ALA A 95 10.86 7.93 -0.23
N ASN A 96 11.83 7.46 0.55
CA ASN A 96 11.71 7.16 1.98
C ASN A 96 10.74 6.00 2.33
N LEU A 97 10.33 5.17 1.36
CA LEU A 97 9.73 3.86 1.60
C LEU A 97 10.69 2.75 1.15
N GLN A 98 10.80 1.71 1.95
CA GLN A 98 11.70 0.58 1.69
C GLN A 98 10.98 -0.74 1.94
N LEU A 99 11.29 -1.73 1.12
CA LEU A 99 10.87 -3.12 1.30
C LEU A 99 12.04 -3.90 1.91
N ASP A 100 11.81 -4.50 3.08
CA ASP A 100 12.67 -5.54 3.61
C ASP A 100 12.43 -6.84 2.82
N THR A 101 13.45 -7.28 2.10
CA THR A 101 13.36 -8.42 1.19
C THR A 101 13.24 -9.76 1.90
N ALA A 102 13.61 -9.86 3.18
CA ALA A 102 13.51 -11.10 3.95
C ALA A 102 12.14 -11.22 4.64
N THR A 103 11.60 -10.11 5.14
CA THR A 103 10.34 -10.12 5.92
C THR A 103 9.11 -9.73 5.10
N GLY A 104 9.28 -9.02 3.99
CA GLY A 104 8.18 -8.44 3.22
C GLY A 104 7.60 -7.17 3.87
N ALA A 105 8.27 -6.61 4.88
CA ALA A 105 7.86 -5.38 5.54
C ALA A 105 8.15 -4.17 4.65
N ILE A 106 7.13 -3.36 4.40
CA ILE A 106 7.23 -2.05 3.75
C ILE A 106 7.18 -1.00 4.84
N THR A 107 8.29 -0.29 5.04
CA THR A 107 8.42 0.70 6.11
C THR A 107 8.99 2.01 5.61
N GLY A 108 8.61 3.11 6.27
CA GLY A 108 9.23 4.41 6.07
C GLY A 108 8.28 5.58 6.29
N THR A 109 8.62 6.74 5.75
CA THR A 109 7.80 7.96 5.86
C THR A 109 7.76 8.66 4.50
N PRO A 110 6.70 8.48 3.70
CA PRO A 110 6.62 9.04 2.37
C PRO A 110 6.52 10.57 2.42
N VAL A 111 7.16 11.24 1.46
CA VAL A 111 7.25 12.71 1.40
C VAL A 111 6.49 13.33 0.24
N ALA A 112 5.96 12.51 -0.67
CA ALA A 112 5.22 12.96 -1.84
C ALA A 112 3.93 12.14 -2.00
N GLN A 113 2.86 12.82 -2.43
CA GLN A 113 1.61 12.17 -2.81
C GLN A 113 1.86 11.28 -4.03
N SER A 114 1.29 10.08 -4.02
CA SER A 114 1.37 9.15 -5.14
C SER A 114 0.17 8.21 -5.15
N SER A 115 -0.24 7.74 -6.31
CA SER A 115 -1.10 6.57 -6.44
C SER A 115 -0.54 5.73 -7.57
N THR A 116 0.08 4.61 -7.22
CA THR A 116 0.82 3.78 -8.19
C THR A 116 0.65 2.31 -7.85
N THR A 117 0.42 1.51 -8.89
CA THR A 117 0.39 0.05 -8.77
C THR A 117 1.81 -0.50 -8.84
N TYR A 118 2.17 -1.27 -7.82
CA TYR A 118 3.47 -1.93 -7.71
C TYR A 118 3.29 -3.44 -7.87
N THR A 119 4.20 -4.07 -8.62
CA THR A 119 4.25 -5.52 -8.74
C THR A 119 5.21 -6.07 -7.69
N PHE A 120 4.66 -6.77 -6.70
CA PHE A 120 5.45 -7.47 -5.69
C PHE A 120 5.71 -8.90 -6.16
N SER A 121 6.96 -9.34 -6.08
CA SER A 121 7.37 -10.71 -6.38
C SER A 121 7.78 -11.41 -5.09
N LEU A 122 7.35 -12.66 -4.94
CA LEU A 122 7.73 -13.55 -3.86
C LEU A 122 8.42 -14.77 -4.46
N ARG A 123 9.64 -15.04 -4.03
CA ARG A 123 10.42 -16.22 -4.39
C ARG A 123 10.67 -17.07 -3.15
N ASP A 124 10.51 -18.38 -3.27
CA ASP A 124 10.84 -19.33 -2.20
C ASP A 124 12.27 -19.91 -2.37
N SER A 125 12.69 -20.76 -1.44
CA SER A 125 14.02 -21.37 -1.44
C SER A 125 14.08 -22.79 -2.01
N SER A 126 12.98 -23.30 -2.59
CA SER A 126 12.96 -24.66 -3.15
C SER A 126 13.91 -24.83 -4.34
N VAL A 127 14.21 -26.07 -4.71
CA VAL A 127 15.00 -26.40 -5.91
C VAL A 127 14.17 -27.33 -6.80
N PRO A 128 13.67 -26.87 -7.96
CA PRO A 128 13.73 -25.49 -8.48
C PRO A 128 12.91 -24.50 -7.64
N ASN A 129 13.28 -23.21 -7.65
CA ASN A 129 12.57 -22.17 -6.90
C ASN A 129 11.20 -21.88 -7.54
N GLN A 130 10.19 -21.67 -6.72
CA GLN A 130 8.90 -21.11 -7.11
C GLN A 130 8.96 -19.58 -7.03
N THR A 131 8.27 -18.91 -7.97
CA THR A 131 8.11 -17.45 -7.95
C THR A 131 6.68 -17.10 -8.32
N ILE A 132 6.09 -16.15 -7.59
CA ILE A 132 4.76 -15.60 -7.86
C ILE A 132 4.82 -14.08 -7.83
N GLN A 133 3.96 -13.43 -8.61
CA GLN A 133 3.86 -11.98 -8.65
C GLN A 133 2.43 -11.53 -8.36
N LYS A 134 2.29 -10.39 -7.70
CA LYS A 134 0.98 -9.78 -7.44
C LYS A 134 1.05 -8.26 -7.57
N PRO A 135 0.21 -7.65 -8.42
CA PRO A 135 0.07 -6.20 -8.46
C PRO A 135 -0.75 -5.75 -7.25
N LEU A 136 -0.26 -4.73 -6.54
CA LEU A 136 -0.95 -4.08 -5.42
C LEU A 136 -0.87 -2.56 -5.60
N LEU A 137 -2.00 -1.89 -5.40
CA LEU A 137 -2.07 -0.42 -5.41
C LEU A 137 -1.53 0.12 -4.08
N LEU A 138 -0.60 1.07 -4.14
CA LEU A 138 -0.19 1.88 -3.00
C LEU A 138 -0.59 3.33 -3.25
N THR A 139 -1.46 3.85 -2.40
CA THR A 139 -1.89 5.25 -2.40
C THR A 139 -1.24 5.95 -1.22
N ILE A 140 -0.53 7.05 -1.49
CA ILE A 140 -0.04 7.99 -0.49
C ILE A 140 -0.85 9.26 -0.63
N ASN A 141 -1.70 9.54 0.35
CA ASN A 141 -2.56 10.72 0.42
C ASN A 141 -1.78 11.95 0.88
N SER A 142 -2.26 13.14 0.50
CA SER A 142 -1.74 14.41 1.02
C SER A 142 -1.82 14.48 2.55
N ALA A 143 -0.85 15.16 3.17
CA ALA A 143 -0.89 15.42 4.60
C ALA A 143 -2.10 16.31 4.94
N PRO A 144 -2.90 15.98 5.98
CA PRO A 144 -4.01 16.84 6.36
C PRO A 144 -3.47 18.21 6.80
N VAL A 145 -4.00 19.28 6.23
CA VAL A 145 -3.72 20.65 6.66
C VAL A 145 -4.55 20.91 7.92
N PRO A 146 -4.00 21.35 9.06
CA PRO A 146 -4.80 21.70 10.24
C PRO A 146 -5.72 22.90 9.95
N PRO A 147 -6.88 23.01 10.64
CA PRO A 147 -7.69 24.21 10.56
C PRO A 147 -6.92 25.41 11.13
N THR A 148 -7.10 26.60 10.56
CA THR A 148 -6.45 27.83 10.98
C THR A 148 -7.45 28.98 10.98
N ILE A 149 -7.49 29.77 12.05
CA ILE A 149 -8.39 30.93 12.17
C ILE A 149 -7.83 32.11 11.37
N THR A 150 -8.53 32.50 10.31
CA THR A 150 -8.13 33.61 9.43
C THR A 150 -8.59 34.97 9.96
N THR A 151 -9.65 35.02 10.79
CA THR A 151 -10.10 36.26 11.43
C THR A 151 -9.00 36.86 12.30
N THR A 152 -8.55 38.07 11.95
CA THR A 152 -7.48 38.78 12.65
C THR A 152 -7.99 39.81 13.64
N SER A 153 -9.15 40.39 13.34
CA SER A 153 -9.81 41.40 14.16
C SER A 153 -11.32 41.25 14.02
N LEU A 154 -12.03 41.77 15.01
CA LEU A 154 -13.49 41.87 15.02
C LEU A 154 -13.86 43.35 15.07
N PRO A 155 -15.01 43.75 14.50
CA PRO A 155 -15.45 45.13 14.57
C PRO A 155 -15.67 45.56 16.03
N SER A 156 -15.60 46.87 16.30
CA SER A 156 -15.95 47.36 17.63
C SER A 156 -17.47 47.37 17.80
N GLY A 157 -17.95 47.06 19.00
CA GLY A 157 -19.34 47.27 19.39
C GLY A 157 -19.58 48.69 19.88
N THR A 158 -20.84 49.11 19.88
CA THR A 158 -21.29 50.37 20.49
C THR A 158 -22.30 50.03 21.58
N ILE A 159 -22.24 50.74 22.72
CA ILE A 159 -23.19 50.56 23.82
C ILE A 159 -24.63 50.73 23.31
N ASN A 160 -25.52 49.85 23.77
CA ASN A 160 -26.95 49.85 23.44
C ASN A 160 -27.28 49.71 21.94
N GLN A 161 -26.30 49.29 21.12
CA GLN A 161 -26.50 48.96 19.71
C GLN A 161 -26.30 47.46 19.48
N ILE A 162 -27.04 46.90 18.54
CA ILE A 162 -26.81 45.51 18.11
C ILE A 162 -25.40 45.42 17.55
N TYR A 163 -24.66 44.41 18.01
CA TYR A 163 -23.31 44.14 17.53
C TYR A 163 -23.32 43.95 16.00
N PRO A 164 -22.33 44.45 15.24
CA PRO A 164 -22.38 44.48 13.78
C PRO A 164 -22.83 43.15 13.17
N PRO A 165 -23.89 43.16 12.34
CA PRO A 165 -24.46 41.93 11.78
C PRO A 165 -23.43 41.22 10.92
N ASN A 166 -23.57 39.90 10.79
CA ASN A 166 -22.68 39.03 10.02
C ASN A 166 -21.23 39.00 10.52
N THR A 167 -20.96 39.41 11.76
CA THR A 167 -19.66 39.19 12.37
C THR A 167 -19.47 37.69 12.60
N THR A 168 -18.56 37.08 11.84
CA THR A 168 -18.27 35.65 11.89
C THR A 168 -16.79 35.40 12.05
N LEU A 169 -16.44 34.37 12.83
CA LEU A 169 -15.11 33.80 12.83
C LEU A 169 -14.94 32.94 11.56
N GLN A 170 -13.80 33.10 10.91
CA GLN A 170 -13.46 32.44 9.66
C GLN A 170 -12.24 31.55 9.88
N ALA A 171 -12.28 30.36 9.28
CA ALA A 171 -11.18 29.41 9.32
C ALA A 171 -10.99 28.73 7.96
N THR A 172 -9.76 28.32 7.68
CA THR A 172 -9.36 27.57 6.48
C THR A 172 -8.55 26.33 6.87
N GLY A 173 -8.43 25.36 5.97
CA GLY A 173 -7.78 24.07 6.25
C GLY A 173 -8.63 23.17 7.14
N GLY A 174 -8.13 21.97 7.47
CA GLY A 174 -8.91 20.95 8.16
C GLY A 174 -10.05 20.39 7.31
N VAL A 175 -10.88 19.56 7.93
CA VAL A 175 -12.06 18.95 7.29
C VAL A 175 -13.35 19.56 7.87
N PRO A 176 -14.18 20.27 7.08
CA PRO A 176 -15.50 20.73 7.52
C PRO A 176 -16.44 19.57 7.87
N PRO A 177 -17.40 19.73 8.79
CA PRO A 177 -17.81 20.98 9.44
C PRO A 177 -16.86 21.42 10.57
N TYR A 178 -16.81 22.74 10.82
CA TYR A 178 -16.09 23.31 11.96
C TYR A 178 -16.98 23.45 13.18
N THR A 179 -16.38 23.38 14.36
CA THR A 179 -17.01 23.74 15.64
C THR A 179 -16.16 24.77 16.36
N TRP A 180 -16.80 25.85 16.79
CA TRP A 180 -16.18 26.98 17.45
C TRP A 180 -16.42 26.94 18.95
N SER A 181 -15.40 27.33 19.71
CA SER A 181 -15.49 27.52 21.16
C SER A 181 -14.65 28.72 21.57
N VAL A 182 -14.88 29.22 22.78
CA VAL A 182 -14.23 30.42 23.28
C VAL A 182 -13.88 30.27 24.76
N SER A 183 -12.71 30.76 25.13
CA SER A 183 -12.24 30.83 26.51
C SER A 183 -11.46 32.13 26.76
N PRO A 184 -11.60 32.79 27.92
CA PRO A 184 -12.63 32.55 28.95
C PRO A 184 -14.07 32.78 28.45
N ALA A 185 -15.08 32.56 29.31
CA ALA A 185 -16.47 32.81 28.95
C ALA A 185 -16.69 34.24 28.43
N LEU A 186 -17.58 34.38 27.44
CA LEU A 186 -17.97 35.69 26.90
C LEU A 186 -18.76 36.47 27.96
N PRO A 187 -18.72 37.81 27.93
CA PRO A 187 -19.66 38.62 28.70
C PRO A 187 -21.12 38.25 28.38
N THR A 188 -22.03 38.44 29.32
CA THR A 188 -23.46 38.08 29.17
C THR A 188 -24.14 38.73 27.97
N TRP A 189 -23.62 39.85 27.48
CA TRP A 189 -24.15 40.54 26.32
C TRP A 189 -23.68 39.98 24.97
N LEU A 190 -22.68 39.10 24.92
CA LEU A 190 -22.08 38.56 23.69
C LEU A 190 -22.23 37.05 23.64
N GLN A 191 -22.73 36.53 22.53
CA GLN A 191 -22.89 35.11 22.28
C GLN A 191 -22.11 34.68 21.05
N LEU A 192 -21.60 33.45 21.08
CA LEU A 192 -20.95 32.77 19.96
C LEU A 192 -21.83 31.58 19.56
N ASP A 193 -22.24 31.55 18.29
CA ASP A 193 -22.80 30.34 17.69
C ASP A 193 -21.66 29.37 17.36
N ALA A 194 -21.67 28.19 18.00
CA ALA A 194 -20.61 27.20 17.86
C ALA A 194 -20.53 26.56 16.47
N ALA A 195 -21.62 26.52 15.71
CA ALA A 195 -21.65 25.88 14.39
C ALA A 195 -21.25 26.86 13.28
N THR A 196 -21.69 28.11 13.38
CA THR A 196 -21.45 29.13 12.34
C THR A 196 -20.26 30.05 12.66
N GLY A 197 -19.84 30.12 13.91
CA GLY A 197 -18.83 31.07 14.37
C GLY A 197 -19.35 32.51 14.46
N THR A 198 -20.68 32.72 14.37
CA THR A 198 -21.30 34.04 14.42
C THR A 198 -21.25 34.61 15.82
N LEU A 199 -20.85 35.87 15.94
CA LEU A 199 -20.90 36.65 17.17
C LEU A 199 -22.08 37.63 17.12
N SER A 200 -22.94 37.58 18.13
CA SER A 200 -24.13 38.42 18.24
C SER A 200 -24.35 38.89 19.67
N GLY A 201 -25.02 40.04 19.84
CA GLY A 201 -25.18 40.63 21.16
C GLY A 201 -25.54 42.11 21.16
N THR A 202 -25.71 42.67 22.35
CA THR A 202 -25.96 44.10 22.57
C THR A 202 -25.13 44.59 23.76
N PRO A 203 -23.97 45.24 23.53
CA PRO A 203 -23.09 45.67 24.61
C PRO A 203 -23.79 46.61 25.58
N THR A 204 -23.61 46.38 26.88
CA THR A 204 -24.23 47.18 27.95
C THR A 204 -23.28 48.18 28.61
N ALA A 205 -21.97 48.06 28.36
CA ALA A 205 -20.93 48.93 28.92
C ALA A 205 -19.68 48.96 28.04
N THR A 206 -18.90 50.05 28.15
CA THR A 206 -17.58 50.17 27.54
C THR A 206 -16.66 49.07 28.08
N ALA A 207 -16.01 48.34 27.18
CA ALA A 207 -15.14 47.23 27.55
C ALA A 207 -14.08 46.98 26.48
N THR A 208 -12.91 46.50 26.88
CA THR A 208 -11.92 45.89 25.98
C THR A 208 -11.71 44.46 26.45
N ILE A 209 -12.10 43.49 25.64
CA ILE A 209 -12.17 42.09 26.04
C ILE A 209 -11.34 41.28 25.05
N THR A 210 -10.32 40.59 25.56
CA THR A 210 -9.55 39.61 24.80
C THR A 210 -10.05 38.21 25.11
N ARG A 211 -10.30 37.43 24.06
CA ARG A 211 -10.77 36.05 24.15
C ARG A 211 -10.01 35.16 23.18
N THR A 212 -9.77 33.93 23.60
CA THR A 212 -9.17 32.90 22.77
C THR A 212 -10.28 32.08 22.15
N TYR A 213 -10.43 32.21 20.84
CA TYR A 213 -11.35 31.43 20.04
C TYR A 213 -10.62 30.19 19.54
N THR A 214 -11.29 29.04 19.60
CA THR A 214 -10.76 27.76 19.13
C THR A 214 -11.67 27.20 18.07
N VAL A 215 -11.09 26.85 16.92
CA VAL A 215 -11.75 26.10 15.86
C VAL A 215 -11.34 24.64 15.95
N ARG A 216 -12.33 23.74 15.87
CA ARG A 216 -12.15 22.30 15.79
C ARG A 216 -12.70 21.82 14.45
N ASP A 217 -11.94 21.02 13.72
CA ASP A 217 -12.40 20.39 12.49
C ASP A 217 -13.07 19.02 12.76
N SER A 218 -13.54 18.35 11.70
CA SER A 218 -14.17 17.04 11.75
C SER A 218 -13.24 15.87 11.38
N THR A 219 -11.93 16.09 11.32
CA THR A 219 -10.96 15.07 10.90
C THR A 219 -11.03 13.83 11.78
N LEU A 220 -10.99 12.64 11.17
CA LEU A 220 -10.93 11.33 11.84
C LEU A 220 -9.54 10.69 11.67
N PRO A 221 -9.09 9.84 12.62
CA PRO A 221 -9.74 9.47 13.88
C PRO A 221 -9.65 10.56 14.96
N THR A 222 -8.74 11.51 14.80
CA THR A 222 -8.49 12.57 15.78
C THR A 222 -8.74 13.93 15.14
N ASN A 223 -9.71 14.67 15.69
CA ASN A 223 -10.01 16.03 15.27
C ASN A 223 -8.84 16.96 15.59
N ARG A 224 -8.67 17.98 14.75
CA ARG A 224 -7.60 18.96 14.88
C ARG A 224 -8.18 20.27 15.39
N THR A 225 -7.42 20.95 16.24
CA THR A 225 -7.81 22.23 16.85
C THR A 225 -6.74 23.28 16.70
N THR A 226 -7.16 24.52 16.46
CA THR A 226 -6.29 25.69 16.48
C THR A 226 -6.99 26.82 17.23
N SER A 227 -6.20 27.61 17.98
CA SER A 227 -6.72 28.71 18.78
C SER A 227 -6.10 30.04 18.38
N ARG A 228 -6.86 31.12 18.53
CA ARG A 228 -6.42 32.49 18.28
C ARG A 228 -7.05 33.46 19.26
N SER A 229 -6.23 34.32 19.84
CA SER A 229 -6.71 35.41 20.68
C SER A 229 -7.12 36.61 19.82
N ILE A 230 -8.34 37.09 20.03
CA ILE A 230 -8.89 38.26 19.35
C ILE A 230 -9.48 39.20 20.40
N THR A 231 -9.22 40.51 20.23
CA THR A 231 -9.69 41.56 21.12
C THR A 231 -10.91 42.26 20.52
N ILE A 232 -11.97 42.36 21.31
CA ILE A 232 -13.19 43.12 21.00
C ILE A 232 -13.17 44.39 21.83
N ARG A 233 -13.51 45.52 21.21
CA ARG A 233 -13.66 46.81 21.89
C ARG A 233 -15.12 47.25 21.80
N VAL A 234 -15.65 47.73 22.91
CA VAL A 234 -16.96 48.37 22.99
C VAL A 234 -16.72 49.85 23.29
N ARG A 235 -17.35 50.72 22.51
CA ARG A 235 -17.29 52.18 22.66
C ARG A 235 -18.66 52.72 23.06
N ASN A 236 -18.67 53.94 23.60
CA ASN A 236 -19.89 54.68 23.86
C ASN A 236 -20.54 55.18 22.57
#